data_AF-A0AAU5ZF98-F1
#
_entry.id   AF-A0AAU5ZF98-F1
#
_cell.length_a   1.000
_cell.length_b   1.000
_cell.length_c   1.000
_cell.angle_alpha   90.00
_cell.angle_beta   90.00
_cell.angle_gamma   90.00
#
_symmetry.space_group_name_H-M   'P 1'
#
loop_
_entity.id
_entity.type
_entity.pdbx_description
1 polymer ?
#
loop_
_entity_poly.entity_id
_entity_poly.type
_entity_poly.pdbx_seq_one_letter_code
_entity_poly.pdbx_strand_id
1 'polypeptide(L)'
;MADTDDEQTIALEPDHAQGDDDTGAASERRGARASERDGERPAAVVGLTPEEEEARRQEELDQARDERIELAARDERGLEEVRERREVLDATAETTEAIRLAEIAESARDRYRRDAGAERRQATSYWAHGNHLLDEAAARPDEPGADATAAAGRRYQRAAVREDRDADRDDGIADRYDEEARERRGEAQPPASEAVRNPPAEAPRARKFVRKQLKQKVHDRSTQPDIGLGD
;
A
#
# COMPACT_ATOMS: atom_id res chain seq x y z
N MET A 1 -19.32 53.74 9.45
CA MET A 1 -20.19 53.32 8.34
C MET A 1 -20.03 51.82 8.21
N ALA A 2 -21.14 51.08 8.46
CA ALA A 2 -21.37 49.63 8.39
C ALA A 2 -20.41 48.76 9.22
N ASP A 3 -20.74 48.29 10.43
CA ASP A 3 -21.82 47.36 10.86
C ASP A 3 -21.79 46.03 10.10
N THR A 4 -21.23 44.97 10.70
CA THR A 4 -21.98 43.90 11.40
C THR A 4 -21.04 42.78 11.86
N ASP A 5 -21.27 42.34 13.09
CA ASP A 5 -20.64 41.23 13.79
C ASP A 5 -21.04 39.84 13.23
N ASP A 6 -20.45 38.82 13.87
CA ASP A 6 -21.04 37.52 14.20
C ASP A 6 -20.71 36.27 13.35
N GLU A 7 -19.91 35.40 14.01
CA GLU A 7 -20.17 33.98 14.22
C GLU A 7 -20.35 33.06 12.99
N GLN A 8 -19.27 32.33 12.65
CA GLN A 8 -19.39 30.96 12.14
C GLN A 8 -18.27 30.09 12.73
N THR A 9 -18.34 29.90 14.06
CA THR A 9 -17.81 28.70 14.72
C THR A 9 -18.54 27.49 14.15
N ILE A 10 -17.85 26.62 13.40
CA ILE A 10 -18.40 25.31 13.04
C ILE A 10 -18.24 24.41 14.27
N ALA A 11 -19.22 24.50 15.16
CA ALA A 11 -19.47 23.49 16.18
C ALA A 11 -20.00 22.23 15.45
N LEU A 12 -19.18 21.18 15.42
CA LEU A 12 -19.68 19.83 15.19
C LEU A 12 -20.22 19.31 16.53
N GLU A 13 -21.50 19.55 16.78
CA GLU A 13 -22.29 18.74 17.70
C GLU A 13 -23.36 17.95 16.91
N PRO A 14 -23.77 16.78 17.43
CA PRO A 14 -24.48 15.76 16.68
C PRO A 14 -25.99 16.02 16.72
N ASP A 15 -26.63 16.07 15.55
CA ASP A 15 -28.08 16.17 15.48
C ASP A 15 -28.70 14.78 15.38
N HIS A 16 -29.39 14.40 16.45
CA HIS A 16 -30.34 13.30 16.50
C HIS A 16 -31.66 13.75 15.88
N ALA A 17 -32.19 13.00 14.90
CA ALA A 17 -33.62 13.01 14.61
C ALA A 17 -34.09 11.60 14.25
N GLN A 18 -34.72 10.99 15.25
CA GLN A 18 -35.61 9.83 15.15
C GLN A 18 -36.79 10.14 14.22
N GLY A 19 -37.17 9.12 13.45
CA GLY A 19 -38.43 9.04 12.72
C GLY A 19 -38.74 7.58 12.48
N ASP A 20 -39.46 7.00 13.43
CA ASP A 20 -40.08 5.68 13.39
C ASP A 20 -40.88 5.48 12.09
N ASP A 21 -40.72 4.31 11.47
CA ASP A 21 -41.81 3.68 10.72
C ASP A 21 -41.63 2.15 10.74
N ASP A 22 -42.32 1.58 11.72
CA ASP A 22 -43.01 0.30 11.73
C ASP A 22 -42.83 -0.62 10.50
N THR A 23 -42.01 -1.66 10.67
CA THR A 23 -42.30 -2.97 10.07
C THR A 23 -42.16 -4.10 11.09
N GLY A 24 -43.22 -4.22 11.89
CA GLY A 24 -43.96 -5.48 11.96
C GLY A 24 -43.18 -6.70 12.44
N ALA A 25 -43.19 -6.89 13.75
CA ALA A 25 -43.11 -8.18 14.42
C ALA A 25 -43.82 -9.30 13.63
N ALA A 26 -43.03 -10.16 13.00
CA ALA A 26 -43.51 -11.35 12.31
C ALA A 26 -42.51 -12.51 12.43
N SER A 27 -42.22 -12.96 13.67
CA SER A 27 -41.70 -14.31 13.88
C SER A 27 -42.13 -14.98 15.19
N GLU A 28 -42.91 -14.30 16.04
CA GLU A 28 -43.48 -14.90 17.25
C GLU A 28 -44.99 -15.08 17.07
N ARG A 29 -45.40 -16.10 16.30
CA ARG A 29 -46.76 -16.67 16.33
C ARG A 29 -46.86 -17.90 15.44
N ARG A 30 -46.10 -18.94 15.78
CA ARG A 30 -46.37 -20.30 15.29
C ARG A 30 -46.01 -21.34 16.35
N GLY A 31 -46.68 -21.23 17.50
CA GLY A 31 -46.48 -22.14 18.63
C GLY A 31 -47.68 -22.22 19.58
N ALA A 32 -48.89 -21.95 19.11
CA ALA A 32 -50.09 -22.09 19.94
C ALA A 32 -51.32 -22.28 19.05
N ARG A 33 -51.58 -23.54 18.65
CA ARG A 33 -52.90 -24.11 18.27
C ARG A 33 -52.68 -25.52 17.70
N ALA A 34 -52.63 -26.50 18.59
CA ALA A 34 -52.99 -27.89 18.33
C ALA A 34 -53.09 -28.64 19.67
N SER A 35 -53.98 -28.17 20.54
CA SER A 35 -54.62 -29.07 21.51
C SER A 35 -55.86 -29.64 20.85
N GLU A 36 -56.18 -30.88 21.23
CA GLU A 36 -57.39 -31.64 20.91
C GLU A 36 -57.32 -32.48 19.63
N ARG A 37 -56.70 -33.65 19.78
CA ARG A 37 -57.36 -34.91 19.43
C ARG A 37 -56.97 -35.99 20.43
N ASP A 38 -57.95 -36.30 21.28
CA ASP A 38 -58.08 -37.59 21.95
C ASP A 38 -57.90 -38.73 20.96
N GLY A 39 -57.09 -39.69 21.36
CA GLY A 39 -56.80 -40.90 20.60
C GLY A 39 -56.01 -41.86 21.48
N GLU A 40 -56.74 -42.59 22.31
CA GLU A 40 -56.41 -43.91 22.85
C GLU A 40 -54.95 -44.16 23.30
N ARG A 41 -54.74 -44.11 24.63
CA ARG A 41 -53.66 -44.85 25.29
C ARG A 41 -53.85 -46.36 25.03
N PRO A 42 -52.90 -47.08 24.41
CA PRO A 42 -52.71 -48.47 24.75
C PRO A 42 -51.89 -48.49 26.05
N ALA A 43 -52.56 -48.87 27.14
CA ALA A 43 -51.91 -49.30 28.36
C ALA A 43 -51.04 -50.52 28.05
N ALA A 44 -49.73 -50.30 27.94
CA ALA A 44 -48.73 -51.32 28.10
C ALA A 44 -47.61 -50.72 28.97
N VAL A 45 -47.87 -50.66 30.27
CA VAL A 45 -46.81 -50.54 31.28
C VAL A 45 -46.12 -51.90 31.30
N VAL A 46 -45.18 -52.10 30.38
CA VAL A 46 -44.01 -52.93 30.68
C VAL A 46 -43.13 -51.99 31.48
N GLY A 47 -43.16 -52.14 32.81
CA GLY A 47 -42.25 -51.40 33.67
C GLY A 47 -40.84 -51.76 33.22
N LEU A 48 -40.09 -50.77 32.76
CA LEU A 48 -38.66 -50.89 32.58
C LEU A 48 -38.11 -51.44 33.90
N THR A 49 -37.29 -52.48 33.81
CA THR A 49 -36.56 -52.94 34.99
C THR A 49 -35.69 -51.78 35.49
N PRO A 50 -35.40 -51.69 36.79
CA PRO A 50 -34.52 -50.64 37.34
C PRO A 50 -33.20 -50.53 36.56
N GLU A 51 -32.70 -51.66 36.05
CA GLU A 51 -31.50 -51.77 35.21
C GLU A 51 -31.67 -51.14 33.81
N GLU A 52 -32.83 -51.27 33.17
CA GLU A 52 -33.11 -50.63 31.87
C GLU A 52 -33.36 -49.12 31.99
N GLU A 53 -33.92 -48.67 33.11
CA GLU A 53 -34.05 -47.25 33.44
C GLU A 53 -32.70 -46.61 33.76
N GLU A 54 -31.82 -47.30 34.48
CA GLU A 54 -30.44 -46.88 34.73
C GLU A 54 -29.62 -46.85 33.43
N ALA A 55 -29.74 -47.86 32.57
CA ALA A 55 -29.04 -47.90 31.28
C ALA A 55 -29.42 -46.71 30.37
N ARG A 56 -30.71 -46.35 30.31
CA ARG A 56 -31.16 -45.17 29.55
C ARG A 56 -30.64 -43.85 30.12
N ARG A 57 -30.63 -43.69 31.45
CA ARG A 57 -30.06 -42.50 32.09
C ARG A 57 -28.56 -42.40 31.84
N GLN A 58 -27.86 -43.54 31.81
CA GLN A 58 -26.44 -43.58 31.52
C GLN A 58 -26.16 -43.22 30.05
N GLU A 59 -26.94 -43.73 29.09
CA GLU A 59 -26.86 -43.32 27.68
C GLU A 59 -27.15 -41.83 27.48
N GLU A 60 -28.15 -41.25 28.17
CA GLU A 60 -28.44 -39.81 28.11
C GLU A 60 -27.30 -38.97 28.71
N LEU A 61 -26.67 -39.43 29.80
CA LEU A 61 -25.51 -38.77 30.41
C LEU A 61 -24.28 -38.84 29.49
N ASP A 62 -24.06 -39.97 28.83
CA ASP A 62 -22.97 -40.16 27.89
C ASP A 62 -23.18 -39.30 26.63
N GLN A 63 -24.40 -39.24 26.08
CA GLN A 63 -24.75 -38.32 24.98
C GLN A 63 -24.58 -36.85 25.36
N ALA A 64 -25.07 -36.44 26.55
CA ALA A 64 -24.90 -35.07 27.02
C ALA A 64 -23.42 -34.72 27.25
N ARG A 65 -22.58 -35.71 27.56
CA ARG A 65 -21.13 -35.53 27.72
C ARG A 65 -20.45 -35.39 26.37
N ASP A 66 -20.82 -36.21 25.39
CA ASP A 66 -20.31 -36.14 24.02
C ASP A 66 -20.72 -34.83 23.34
N GLU A 67 -21.99 -34.40 23.47
CA GLU A 67 -22.45 -33.10 22.98
C GLU A 67 -21.67 -31.93 23.59
N ARG A 68 -21.35 -31.99 24.90
CA ARG A 68 -20.52 -30.98 25.57
C ARG A 68 -19.09 -30.97 25.05
N ILE A 69 -18.52 -32.14 24.76
CA ILE A 69 -17.16 -32.25 24.18
C ILE A 69 -17.16 -31.68 22.76
N GLU A 70 -18.17 -31.99 21.94
CA GLU A 70 -18.31 -31.44 20.59
C GLU A 70 -18.50 -29.92 20.61
N LEU A 71 -19.32 -29.40 21.53
CA LEU A 71 -19.49 -27.95 21.70
C LEU A 71 -18.17 -27.28 22.10
N ALA A 72 -17.45 -27.84 23.08
CA ALA A 72 -16.15 -27.32 23.51
C ALA A 72 -15.12 -27.34 22.37
N ALA A 73 -15.06 -28.43 21.59
CA ALA A 73 -14.18 -28.55 20.43
C ALA A 73 -14.58 -27.60 19.29
N ARG A 74 -15.85 -27.24 19.17
CA ARG A 74 -16.32 -26.23 18.20
C ARG A 74 -15.97 -24.82 18.65
N ASP A 75 -16.14 -24.52 19.93
CA ASP A 75 -15.79 -23.23 20.52
C ASP A 75 -14.27 -23.00 20.44
N GLU A 76 -13.47 -24.03 20.72
CA GLU A 76 -12.00 -23.96 20.60
C GLU A 76 -11.56 -23.70 19.15
N ARG A 77 -12.13 -24.42 18.17
CA ARG A 77 -11.91 -24.14 16.74
C ARG A 77 -12.31 -22.72 16.35
N GLY A 78 -13.45 -22.22 16.86
CA GLY A 78 -13.88 -20.84 16.61
C GLY A 78 -12.91 -19.80 17.18
N LEU A 79 -12.31 -20.05 18.35
CA LEU A 79 -11.30 -19.19 18.95
C LEU A 79 -9.98 -19.23 18.16
N GLU A 80 -9.57 -20.39 17.67
CA GLU A 80 -8.39 -20.55 16.80
C GLU A 80 -8.58 -19.78 15.48
N GLU A 81 -9.72 -19.93 14.80
CA GLU A 81 -10.04 -19.19 13.57
C GLU A 81 -10.00 -17.67 13.79
N VAL A 82 -10.49 -17.17 14.93
CA VAL A 82 -10.43 -15.75 15.27
C VAL A 82 -9.00 -15.28 15.52
N ARG A 83 -8.16 -16.09 16.17
CA ARG A 83 -6.74 -15.77 16.39
C ARG A 83 -5.98 -15.74 15.08
N GLU A 84 -6.13 -16.78 14.25
CA GLU A 84 -5.51 -16.86 12.92
C GLU A 84 -5.90 -15.66 12.06
N ARG A 85 -7.19 -15.29 12.05
CA ARG A 85 -7.66 -14.12 11.30
C ARG A 85 -7.02 -12.81 11.78
N ARG A 86 -6.80 -12.64 13.09
CA ARG A 86 -6.11 -11.46 13.65
C ARG A 86 -4.65 -11.44 13.24
N GLU A 87 -3.95 -12.58 13.35
CA GLU A 87 -2.56 -12.72 12.94
C GLU A 87 -2.38 -12.39 11.44
N VAL A 88 -3.29 -12.85 10.58
CA VAL A 88 -3.29 -12.50 9.15
C VAL A 88 -3.51 -11.00 8.94
N LEU A 89 -4.44 -10.38 9.65
CA LEU A 89 -4.69 -8.94 9.54
C LEU A 89 -3.47 -8.12 9.99
N ASP A 90 -2.85 -8.48 11.10
CA ASP A 90 -1.65 -7.81 11.62
C ASP A 90 -0.47 -7.97 10.63
N ALA A 91 -0.24 -9.17 10.11
CA ALA A 91 0.76 -9.41 9.07
C ALA A 91 0.49 -8.61 7.79
N THR A 92 -0.77 -8.46 7.37
CA THR A 92 -1.11 -7.61 6.21
C THR A 92 -0.90 -6.12 6.49
N ALA A 93 -1.10 -5.67 7.72
CA ALA A 93 -0.84 -4.28 8.11
C ALA A 93 0.66 -3.98 8.10
N GLU A 94 1.48 -4.84 8.69
CA GLU A 94 2.94 -4.70 8.73
C GLU A 94 3.55 -4.70 7.30
N THR A 95 3.12 -5.64 6.45
CA THR A 95 3.58 -5.70 5.04
C THR A 95 3.17 -4.47 4.23
N THR A 96 1.96 -3.95 4.45
CA THR A 96 1.49 -2.73 3.77
C THR A 96 2.27 -1.50 4.22
N GLU A 97 2.58 -1.40 5.51
CA GLU A 97 3.41 -0.33 6.07
C GLU A 97 4.84 -0.39 5.53
N ALA A 98 5.44 -1.58 5.47
CA ALA A 98 6.77 -1.79 4.90
C ALA A 98 6.84 -1.38 3.42
N ILE A 99 5.84 -1.74 2.61
CA ILE A 99 5.74 -1.30 1.19
C ILE A 99 5.64 0.23 1.12
N ARG A 100 4.77 0.84 1.93
CA ARG A 100 4.61 2.30 1.94
C ARG A 100 5.92 3.01 2.29
N LEU A 101 6.66 2.50 3.26
CA LEU A 101 7.94 3.08 3.66
C LEU A 101 9.01 2.89 2.58
N ALA A 102 9.01 1.75 1.88
CA ALA A 102 9.87 1.54 0.72
C ALA A 102 9.59 2.55 -0.40
N GLU A 103 8.32 2.81 -0.72
CA GLU A 103 7.94 3.82 -1.73
C GLU A 103 8.39 5.23 -1.33
N ILE A 104 8.30 5.57 -0.04
CA ILE A 104 8.80 6.86 0.48
C ILE A 104 10.32 6.96 0.28
N ALA A 105 11.07 5.91 0.62
CA ALA A 105 12.53 5.86 0.44
C ALA A 105 12.91 5.98 -1.04
N GLU A 106 12.21 5.30 -1.95
CA GLU A 106 12.41 5.43 -3.41
C GLU A 106 12.16 6.85 -3.90
N SER A 107 11.09 7.50 -3.42
CA SER A 107 10.83 8.89 -3.77
C SER A 107 11.94 9.82 -3.32
N ALA A 108 12.56 9.54 -2.16
CA ALA A 108 13.68 10.32 -1.65
C ALA A 108 14.95 10.09 -2.48
N ARG A 109 15.30 8.82 -2.75
CA ARG A 109 16.40 8.45 -3.65
C ARG A 109 16.29 9.18 -4.99
N ASP A 110 15.13 9.16 -5.63
CA ASP A 110 14.94 9.77 -6.94
C ASP A 110 15.08 11.30 -6.92
N ARG A 111 14.68 11.94 -5.81
CA ARG A 111 14.95 13.37 -5.59
C ARG A 111 16.44 13.65 -5.53
N TYR A 112 17.18 12.97 -4.64
CA TYR A 112 18.62 13.20 -4.50
C TYR A 112 19.41 12.89 -5.77
N ARG A 113 19.05 11.85 -6.54
CA ARG A 113 19.67 11.59 -7.85
C ARG A 113 19.41 12.69 -8.87
N ARG A 114 18.22 13.28 -8.83
CA ARG A 114 17.89 14.42 -9.70
C ARG A 114 18.73 15.64 -9.34
N ASP A 115 18.86 15.91 -8.04
CA ASP A 115 19.61 17.04 -7.50
C ASP A 115 21.11 16.90 -7.80
N ALA A 116 21.70 15.74 -7.51
CA ALA A 116 23.08 15.40 -7.91
C ALA A 116 23.30 15.56 -9.44
N GLY A 117 22.33 15.12 -10.25
CA GLY A 117 22.37 15.32 -11.69
C GLY A 117 22.33 16.80 -12.11
N ALA A 118 21.65 17.66 -11.36
CA ALA A 118 21.63 19.10 -11.60
C ALA A 118 22.95 19.76 -11.22
N GLU A 119 23.50 19.40 -10.06
CA GLU A 119 24.79 19.88 -9.57
C GLU A 119 25.93 19.52 -10.53
N ARG A 120 25.98 18.27 -11.05
CA ARG A 120 26.96 17.86 -12.08
C ARG A 120 26.89 18.69 -13.36
N ARG A 121 25.67 19.03 -13.82
CA ARG A 121 25.50 19.90 -15.00
C ARG A 121 26.02 21.31 -14.73
N GLN A 122 25.77 21.83 -13.54
CA GLN A 122 26.26 23.13 -13.11
C GLN A 122 27.79 23.14 -12.97
N ALA A 123 28.37 22.10 -12.38
CA ALA A 123 29.82 21.90 -12.30
C ALA A 123 30.47 21.90 -13.68
N THR A 124 29.89 21.17 -14.63
CA THR A 124 30.35 21.13 -16.03
C THR A 124 30.35 22.52 -16.67
N SER A 125 29.29 23.30 -16.44
CA SER A 125 29.19 24.69 -16.92
C SER A 125 30.28 25.58 -16.30
N TYR A 126 30.52 25.46 -15.00
CA TYR A 126 31.59 26.18 -14.30
C TYR A 126 32.98 25.78 -14.76
N TRP A 127 33.24 24.49 -15.02
CA TRP A 127 34.49 24.03 -15.61
C TRP A 127 34.72 24.64 -16.99
N ALA A 128 33.71 24.59 -17.87
CA ALA A 128 33.80 25.15 -19.20
C ALA A 128 34.09 26.66 -19.16
N HIS A 129 33.34 27.40 -18.34
CA HIS A 129 33.53 28.84 -18.22
C HIS A 129 34.85 29.22 -17.55
N GLY A 130 35.25 28.49 -16.51
CA GLY A 130 36.53 28.70 -15.83
C GLY A 130 37.73 28.45 -16.74
N ASN A 131 37.70 27.37 -17.53
CA ASN A 131 38.74 27.05 -18.49
C ASN A 131 38.81 28.10 -19.61
N HIS A 132 37.66 28.55 -20.12
CA HIS A 132 37.62 29.61 -21.11
C HIS A 132 38.33 30.90 -20.64
N LEU A 133 38.05 31.34 -19.41
CA LEU A 133 38.69 32.54 -18.84
C LEU A 133 40.20 32.36 -18.60
N LEU A 134 40.62 31.14 -18.23
CA LEU A 134 42.04 30.84 -18.06
C LEU A 134 42.77 30.80 -19.41
N ASP A 135 42.15 30.22 -20.43
CA ASP A 135 42.70 30.19 -21.79
C ASP A 135 42.79 31.60 -22.38
N GLU A 136 41.78 32.44 -22.15
CA GLU A 136 41.80 33.85 -22.56
C GLU A 136 42.95 34.62 -21.91
N ALA A 137 43.10 34.49 -20.59
CA ALA A 137 44.19 35.13 -19.86
C ALA A 137 45.57 34.61 -20.26
N ALA A 138 45.68 33.31 -20.56
CA ALA A 138 46.93 32.70 -21.02
C ALA A 138 47.30 33.11 -22.46
N ALA A 139 46.31 33.33 -23.32
CA ALA A 139 46.54 33.78 -24.68
C ALA A 139 47.01 35.23 -24.76
N ARG A 140 46.66 36.07 -23.76
CA ARG A 140 46.97 37.51 -23.73
C ARG A 140 47.47 37.95 -22.35
N PRO A 141 48.65 37.49 -21.92
CA PRO A 141 49.13 37.70 -20.56
C PRO A 141 49.46 39.16 -20.23
N ASP A 142 49.83 39.95 -21.23
CA ASP A 142 50.22 41.37 -21.05
C ASP A 142 49.04 42.35 -21.15
N GLU A 143 47.82 41.86 -21.45
CA GLU A 143 46.64 42.73 -21.52
C GLU A 143 46.26 43.25 -20.13
N PRO A 144 45.94 44.56 -19.99
CA PRO A 144 45.42 45.09 -18.74
C PRO A 144 44.18 44.30 -18.28
N GLY A 145 44.29 43.66 -17.11
CA GLY A 145 43.22 42.84 -16.54
C GLY A 145 43.36 41.33 -16.74
N ALA A 146 44.39 40.84 -17.45
CA ALA A 146 44.64 39.40 -17.65
C ALA A 146 44.72 38.63 -16.31
N ASP A 147 45.39 39.19 -15.30
CA ASP A 147 45.46 38.61 -13.95
C ASP A 147 44.08 38.48 -13.29
N ALA A 148 43.21 39.46 -13.49
CA ALA A 148 41.85 39.46 -12.95
C ALA A 148 40.99 38.40 -13.66
N THR A 149 41.10 38.28 -14.98
CA THR A 149 40.46 37.23 -15.77
C THR A 149 40.92 35.84 -15.32
N ALA A 150 42.23 35.64 -15.14
CA ALA A 150 42.77 34.38 -14.63
C ALA A 150 42.27 34.08 -13.20
N ALA A 151 42.17 35.09 -12.34
CA ALA A 151 41.62 34.93 -11.00
C ALA A 151 40.12 34.58 -11.02
N ALA A 152 39.34 35.14 -11.94
CA ALA A 152 37.94 34.78 -12.16
C ALA A 152 37.81 33.33 -12.64
N GLY A 153 38.63 32.90 -13.61
CA GLY A 153 38.68 31.51 -14.06
C GLY A 153 38.94 30.52 -12.92
N ARG A 154 39.92 30.81 -12.05
CA ARG A 154 40.18 30.01 -10.83
C ARG A 154 39.01 30.00 -9.84
N ARG A 155 38.20 31.05 -9.76
CA ARG A 155 36.99 31.06 -8.92
C ARG A 155 35.94 30.10 -9.47
N TYR A 156 35.72 30.08 -10.78
CA TYR A 156 34.80 29.13 -11.41
C TYR A 156 35.26 27.69 -11.25
N GLN A 157 36.56 27.40 -11.40
CA GLN A 157 37.08 26.05 -11.12
C GLN A 157 36.82 25.61 -9.67
N ARG A 158 37.01 26.51 -8.69
CA ARG A 158 36.67 26.21 -7.28
C ARG A 158 35.17 25.99 -7.06
N ALA A 159 34.33 26.75 -7.75
CA ALA A 159 32.88 26.56 -7.71
C ALA A 159 32.48 25.22 -8.32
N ALA A 160 33.09 24.83 -9.45
CA ALA A 160 32.86 23.54 -10.08
C ALA A 160 33.20 22.36 -9.15
N VAL A 161 34.37 22.41 -8.49
CA VAL A 161 34.77 21.40 -7.50
C VAL A 161 33.79 21.34 -6.31
N ARG A 162 33.18 22.46 -5.92
CA ARG A 162 32.14 22.44 -4.88
C ARG A 162 30.91 21.69 -5.38
N GLU A 163 30.41 22.01 -6.58
CA GLU A 163 29.20 21.34 -7.10
C GLU A 163 29.42 19.86 -7.36
N ASP A 164 30.62 19.46 -7.81
CA ASP A 164 30.96 18.04 -7.95
C ASP A 164 30.91 17.32 -6.59
N ARG A 165 31.38 17.96 -5.50
CA ARG A 165 31.31 17.37 -4.15
C ARG A 165 29.90 17.31 -3.60
N ASP A 166 29.10 18.34 -3.86
CA ASP A 166 27.69 18.36 -3.46
C ASP A 166 26.94 17.23 -4.19
N ALA A 167 27.23 17.03 -5.49
CA ALA A 167 26.64 15.95 -6.27
C ALA A 167 27.01 14.56 -5.74
N ASP A 168 28.29 14.35 -5.40
CA ASP A 168 28.75 13.08 -4.84
C ASP A 168 28.14 12.82 -3.45
N ARG A 169 27.92 13.88 -2.65
CA ARG A 169 27.21 13.76 -1.37
C ARG A 169 25.77 13.33 -1.59
N ASP A 170 25.08 13.96 -2.53
CA ASP A 170 23.67 13.69 -2.80
C ASP A 170 23.48 12.30 -3.41
N ASP A 171 24.37 11.85 -4.28
CA ASP A 171 24.42 10.45 -4.75
C ASP A 171 24.61 9.47 -3.57
N GLY A 172 25.52 9.76 -2.64
CA GLY A 172 25.71 8.94 -1.43
C GLY A 172 24.51 8.96 -0.47
N ILE A 173 23.70 10.02 -0.45
CA ILE A 173 22.41 10.03 0.25
C ILE A 173 21.39 9.16 -0.50
N ALA A 174 21.32 9.28 -1.82
CA ALA A 174 20.42 8.49 -2.64
C ALA A 174 20.67 6.98 -2.50
N ASP A 175 21.93 6.56 -2.43
CA ASP A 175 22.28 5.15 -2.28
C ASP A 175 21.84 4.58 -0.92
N ARG A 176 21.90 5.38 0.16
CA ARG A 176 21.34 4.98 1.47
C ARG A 176 19.82 4.78 1.42
N TYR A 177 19.10 5.65 0.71
CA TYR A 177 17.67 5.46 0.50
C TYR A 177 17.34 4.29 -0.41
N ASP A 178 18.21 3.96 -1.39
CA ASP A 178 18.08 2.76 -2.22
C ASP A 178 18.26 1.48 -1.36
N GLU A 179 19.22 1.49 -0.44
CA GLU A 179 19.41 0.41 0.54
C GLU A 179 18.20 0.26 1.47
N GLU A 180 17.72 1.37 2.07
CA GLU A 180 16.52 1.36 2.93
C GLU A 180 15.29 0.84 2.17
N ALA A 181 15.07 1.28 0.93
CA ALA A 181 13.96 0.81 0.11
C ALA A 181 14.03 -0.70 -0.15
N ARG A 182 15.23 -1.24 -0.39
CA ARG A 182 15.43 -2.69 -0.60
C ARG A 182 15.19 -3.48 0.68
N GLU A 183 15.65 -2.97 1.82
CA GLU A 183 15.42 -3.59 3.13
C GLU A 183 13.91 -3.70 3.41
N ARG A 184 13.18 -2.59 3.29
CA ARG A 184 11.72 -2.56 3.54
C ARG A 184 10.93 -3.42 2.56
N ARG A 185 11.35 -3.51 1.29
CA ARG A 185 10.76 -4.47 0.33
C ARG A 185 11.04 -5.92 0.71
N GLY A 186 12.22 -6.19 1.26
CA GLY A 186 12.61 -7.51 1.77
C GLY A 186 11.78 -7.92 3.00
N GLU A 187 11.47 -6.98 3.88
CA GLU A 187 10.56 -7.22 5.02
C GLU A 187 9.12 -7.50 4.56
N ALA A 188 8.65 -6.83 3.50
CA ALA A 188 7.30 -7.01 2.97
C ALA A 188 7.10 -8.28 2.13
N GLN A 189 8.17 -8.93 1.67
CA GLN A 189 8.09 -10.14 0.84
C GLN A 189 8.85 -11.30 1.48
N PRO A 190 8.19 -12.43 1.78
CA PRO A 190 8.91 -13.60 2.24
C PRO A 190 9.95 -14.02 1.19
N PRO A 191 11.13 -14.52 1.61
CA PRO A 191 12.15 -14.97 0.67
C PRO A 191 11.57 -16.04 -0.26
N ALA A 192 11.99 -16.04 -1.53
CA ALA A 192 11.44 -16.95 -2.55
C ALA A 192 11.47 -18.43 -2.13
N SER A 193 12.42 -18.81 -1.26
CA SER A 193 12.51 -20.15 -0.67
C SER A 193 11.36 -20.50 0.29
N GLU A 194 10.83 -19.53 1.04
CA GLU A 194 9.66 -19.73 1.91
C GLU A 194 8.35 -19.68 1.12
N ALA A 195 8.27 -18.82 0.10
CA ALA A 195 7.13 -18.78 -0.82
C ALA A 195 6.94 -20.09 -1.61
N VAL A 196 8.01 -20.87 -1.81
CA VAL A 196 7.95 -22.22 -2.41
C VAL A 196 7.50 -23.28 -1.41
N ARG A 197 7.82 -23.13 -0.11
CA ARG A 197 7.38 -24.06 0.95
C ARG A 197 5.93 -23.86 1.35
N ASN A 198 5.48 -22.60 1.41
CA ASN A 198 4.09 -22.23 1.66
C ASN A 198 3.57 -21.40 0.47
N PRO A 199 3.23 -22.04 -0.66
CA PRO A 199 2.65 -21.32 -1.77
C PRO A 199 1.31 -20.70 -1.36
N PRO A 200 0.97 -19.49 -1.85
CA PRO A 200 -0.33 -18.91 -1.61
C PRO A 200 -1.43 -19.84 -2.13
N ALA A 201 -2.53 -19.97 -1.38
CA ALA A 201 -3.64 -20.87 -1.72
C ALA A 201 -4.23 -20.58 -3.12
N GLU A 202 -4.15 -19.33 -3.58
CA GLU A 202 -4.40 -18.93 -4.96
C GLU A 202 -3.16 -18.34 -5.62
N ALA A 203 -2.80 -18.88 -6.79
CA ALA A 203 -1.72 -18.31 -7.59
C ALA A 203 -2.09 -16.89 -8.06
N PRO A 204 -1.20 -15.89 -7.92
CA PRO A 204 -1.46 -14.54 -8.35
C PRO A 204 -1.74 -14.51 -9.86
N ARG A 205 -2.95 -14.09 -10.22
CA ARG A 205 -3.36 -13.97 -11.63
C ARG A 205 -2.62 -12.79 -12.26
N ALA A 206 -1.61 -13.09 -13.06
CA ALA A 206 -0.93 -12.08 -13.87
C ALA A 206 -1.96 -11.33 -14.76
N ARG A 207 -2.18 -10.04 -14.48
CA ARG A 207 -2.96 -9.16 -15.37
C ARG A 207 -2.19 -9.08 -16.69
N LYS A 208 -2.65 -9.84 -17.69
CA LYS A 208 -2.14 -9.75 -19.06
C LYS A 208 -2.44 -8.33 -19.55
N PHE A 209 -1.44 -7.46 -19.55
CA PHE A 209 -1.50 -6.21 -20.29
C PHE A 209 -1.51 -6.57 -21.78
N VAL A 210 -2.71 -6.76 -22.33
CA VAL A 210 -2.90 -6.83 -23.78
C VAL A 210 -2.58 -5.44 -24.30
N ARG A 211 -1.32 -5.26 -24.76
CA ARG A 211 -0.95 -4.11 -25.58
C ARG A 211 -1.85 -4.13 -26.81
N LYS A 212 -2.95 -3.38 -26.77
CA LYS A 212 -3.67 -2.98 -27.98
C LYS A 212 -2.66 -2.21 -28.80
N GLN A 213 -2.10 -2.84 -29.83
CA GLN A 213 -1.30 -2.15 -30.82
C GLN A 213 -2.18 -1.06 -31.42
N LEU A 214 -1.96 0.18 -30.98
CA LEU A 214 -2.49 1.35 -31.65
C LEU A 214 -1.88 1.31 -33.04
N LYS A 215 -2.72 0.99 -34.02
CA LYS A 215 -2.38 1.02 -35.45
C LYS A 215 -1.64 2.33 -35.73
N GLN A 216 -0.38 2.22 -36.10
CA GLN A 216 0.34 3.30 -36.77
C GLN A 216 -0.50 3.67 -37.99
N LYS A 217 -1.18 4.81 -37.92
CA LYS A 217 -1.69 5.48 -39.12
C LYS A 217 -0.45 5.80 -39.95
N VAL A 218 -0.33 5.09 -41.06
CA VAL A 218 0.54 5.45 -42.18
C VAL A 218 0.32 6.92 -42.44
N HIS A 219 1.33 7.73 -42.10
CA HIS A 219 1.35 9.13 -42.49
C HIS A 219 1.54 9.13 -43.99
N ASP A 220 0.46 9.46 -44.70
CA ASP A 220 0.44 9.68 -46.14
C ASP A 220 1.55 10.69 -46.48
N ARG A 221 2.55 10.25 -47.24
CA ARG A 221 3.71 11.06 -47.68
C ARG A 221 3.38 11.86 -48.95
N SER A 222 2.11 12.10 -49.23
CA SER A 222 1.64 12.74 -50.47
C SER A 222 1.34 14.24 -50.35
N THR A 223 1.58 14.86 -49.20
CA THR A 223 1.47 16.32 -49.01
C THR A 223 2.78 16.94 -48.54
N GLN A 224 3.78 16.96 -49.44
CA GLN A 224 4.80 18.00 -49.39
C GLN A 224 4.26 19.24 -50.13
N PRO A 225 4.25 20.43 -49.52
CA PRO A 225 4.03 21.66 -50.26
C PRO A 225 5.25 21.93 -51.16
N ASP A 226 4.96 22.13 -52.44
CA ASP A 226 5.87 22.51 -53.51
C ASP A 226 6.59 23.81 -53.16
N ILE A 227 7.86 23.72 -52.76
CA ILE A 227 8.74 24.87 -52.62
C ILE A 227 9.25 25.19 -54.03
N GLY A 228 8.45 25.99 -54.76
CA GLY A 228 8.83 26.54 -56.04
C GLY A 228 10.08 27.40 -55.92
N LEU A 229 11.22 26.86 -56.34
CA LEU A 229 12.35 27.63 -56.84
C LEU A 229 12.02 27.99 -58.28
N GLY A 230 11.47 29.19 -58.48
CA GLY A 230 11.34 29.80 -59.80
C GLY A 230 12.68 30.37 -60.24
N ASP A 231 13.02 30.12 -61.51
CA ASP A 231 14.13 30.69 -62.28
C ASP A 231 14.10 32.23 -62.34
#